data_AF-A0A2L0TZP7-F1
#
_entry.id   AF-A0A2L0TZP7-F1
#
_cell.length_a   1.000
_cell.length_b   1.000
_cell.length_c   1.000
_cell.angle_alpha   90.00
_cell.angle_beta   90.00
_cell.angle_gamma   90.00
#
_symmetry.space_group_name_H-M   'P 1'
#
loop_
_entity.id
_entity.type
_entity.pdbx_description
1 polymer ?
#
loop_
_entity_poly.entity_id
_entity_poly.type
_entity_poly.pdbx_seq_one_letter_code
_entity_poly.pdbx_strand_id
1 'polypeptide(L)'
;MTDELLTPFPCTACGKCCRRVNENPQGHSLDRGDGTCRHLVEDTNLCGIYETRPLVCRVGEYYKKQFADVISWDEFVKINMSICRKL
;
A
#
# COMPACT_ATOMS: atom_id res chain seq x y z
N MET A 1 25.08 6.55 4.09
CA MET A 1 23.94 6.20 3.23
C MET A 1 22.92 7.29 3.45
N THR A 2 22.87 8.26 2.53
CA THR A 2 21.98 9.42 2.63
C THR A 2 20.55 8.91 2.64
N ASP A 3 19.84 9.14 3.74
CA ASP A 3 18.41 8.87 3.85
C ASP A 3 17.68 9.82 2.92
N GLU A 4 17.52 9.39 1.66
CA GLU A 4 16.79 10.15 0.68
C GLU A 4 15.30 10.11 1.07
N LEU A 5 14.77 11.29 1.35
CA LEU A 5 13.36 11.48 1.70
C LEU A 5 12.51 11.27 0.45
N LEU A 6 11.83 10.12 0.41
CA LEU A 6 10.87 9.81 -0.66
C LEU A 6 9.68 10.76 -0.55
N THR A 7 9.17 11.22 -1.69
CA THR A 7 7.89 11.92 -1.73
C THR A 7 6.77 10.99 -1.22
N PRO A 8 5.74 11.49 -0.52
CA PRO A 8 4.65 10.65 -0.05
C PRO A 8 3.96 9.91 -1.21
N PHE A 9 3.63 8.63 -1.01
CA PHE A 9 2.84 7.89 -1.99
C PHE A 9 1.44 8.54 -2.12
N PRO A 10 0.97 8.87 -3.34
CA PRO A 10 -0.22 9.71 -3.56
C PRO A 10 -1.54 8.92 -3.43
N CYS A 11 -1.70 8.18 -2.34
CA CYS A 11 -2.95 7.52 -2.01
C CYS A 11 -3.99 8.54 -1.53
N THR A 12 -5.18 8.53 -2.11
CA THR A 12 -6.30 9.40 -1.71
C THR A 12 -7.21 8.78 -0.65
N ALA A 13 -6.78 7.68 -0.01
CA ALA A 13 -7.56 6.90 0.95
C ALA A 13 -8.94 6.46 0.43
N CYS A 14 -9.07 6.17 -0.87
CA CYS A 14 -10.34 5.75 -1.49
C CYS A 14 -10.82 4.33 -1.10
N GLY A 15 -9.99 3.56 -0.38
CA GLY A 15 -10.32 2.20 0.07
C GLY A 15 -10.24 1.10 -0.99
N LYS A 16 -10.10 1.41 -2.29
CA LYS A 16 -10.12 0.41 -3.38
C LYS A 16 -9.11 -0.73 -3.21
N CYS A 17 -7.83 -0.40 -2.97
CA CYS A 17 -6.80 -1.42 -2.73
C CYS A 17 -7.06 -2.21 -1.44
N CYS A 18 -7.55 -1.54 -0.38
CA CYS A 18 -7.87 -2.17 0.89
C CYS A 18 -9.04 -3.16 0.78
N ARG A 19 -9.91 -3.02 -0.24
CA ARG A 19 -11.02 -3.93 -0.53
C ARG A 19 -10.64 -5.11 -1.43
N ARG A 20 -9.36 -5.23 -1.79
CA ARG A 20 -8.81 -6.25 -2.70
C ARG A 20 -7.45 -6.77 -2.23
N VAL A 21 -7.24 -6.86 -0.92
CA VAL A 21 -5.95 -7.31 -0.36
C VAL A 21 -5.67 -8.78 -0.69
N ASN A 22 -6.68 -9.55 -1.08
CA ASN A 22 -6.55 -10.92 -1.57
C ASN A 22 -5.96 -11.01 -3.00
N GLU A 23 -5.98 -9.94 -3.80
CA GLU A 23 -5.40 -9.92 -5.15
C GLU A 23 -3.86 -9.82 -5.13
N ASN A 24 -3.27 -9.63 -3.94
CA ASN A 24 -1.83 -9.58 -3.73
C ASN A 24 -1.44 -10.60 -2.65
N PRO A 25 -0.53 -11.57 -2.92
CA PRO A 25 -0.11 -12.56 -1.93
C PRO A 25 0.38 -11.94 -0.62
N GLN A 26 1.03 -10.78 -0.67
CA GLN A 26 1.53 -10.07 0.50
C GLN A 26 0.40 -9.46 1.36
N GLY A 27 -0.81 -9.31 0.80
CA GLY A 27 -2.00 -8.82 1.49
C GLY A 27 -2.91 -9.91 2.06
N HIS A 28 -2.67 -11.19 1.76
CA HIS A 28 -3.56 -12.30 2.16
C HIS A 28 -3.80 -12.38 3.68
N SER A 29 -2.79 -12.11 4.51
CA SER A 29 -2.95 -12.13 5.96
C SER A 29 -3.91 -11.04 6.48
N LEU A 30 -4.12 -9.98 5.71
CA LEU A 30 -4.99 -8.86 6.05
C LEU A 30 -6.44 -9.11 5.66
N ASP A 31 -6.69 -10.04 4.73
CA ASP A 31 -8.04 -10.39 4.28
C ASP A 31 -8.90 -10.89 5.45
N ARG A 32 -10.12 -10.36 5.58
CA ARG A 32 -11.13 -10.83 6.54
C ARG A 32 -11.99 -11.99 5.99
N GLY A 33 -11.75 -12.41 4.76
CA GLY A 33 -12.39 -13.54 4.08
C GLY A 33 -13.24 -13.15 2.86
N ASP A 34 -13.37 -11.86 2.56
CA ASP A 34 -14.14 -11.33 1.43
C ASP A 34 -13.28 -10.47 0.46
N GLY A 35 -11.95 -10.52 0.61
CA GLY A 35 -10.99 -9.69 -0.10
C GLY A 35 -10.73 -8.34 0.56
N THR A 36 -11.55 -7.92 1.53
CA THR A 36 -11.36 -6.65 2.23
C THR A 36 -10.47 -6.81 3.46
N CYS A 37 -9.59 -5.84 3.67
CA CYS A 37 -8.71 -5.76 4.82
C CYS A 37 -9.53 -5.69 6.11
N ARG A 38 -9.22 -6.55 7.07
CA ARG A 38 -9.83 -6.58 8.42
C ARG A 38 -9.64 -5.30 9.24
N HIS A 39 -8.73 -4.42 8.81
CA HIS A 39 -8.46 -3.14 9.46
C HIS A 39 -9.02 -1.92 8.72
N LEU A 40 -9.77 -2.13 7.61
CA LEU A 40 -10.45 -1.03 6.92
C LEU A 40 -11.67 -0.58 7.72
N VAL A 41 -11.73 0.70 8.08
CA VAL A 41 -12.92 1.35 8.64
C VAL A 41 -13.79 1.80 7.47
N GLU A 42 -14.88 1.09 7.20
CA GLU A 42 -15.63 1.26 5.95
C GLU A 42 -16.32 2.62 5.81
N ASP A 43 -16.75 3.22 6.92
CA ASP A 43 -17.42 4.53 6.92
C ASP A 43 -16.48 5.67 6.51
N THR A 44 -15.17 5.52 6.73
CA THR A 44 -14.17 6.57 6.48
C THR A 44 -13.15 6.18 5.42
N ASN A 45 -13.10 4.90 5.02
CA ASN A 45 -12.05 4.26 4.23
C ASN A 45 -10.64 4.37 4.84
N LEU A 46 -10.51 4.78 6.10
CA LEU A 46 -9.23 4.86 6.80
C LEU A 46 -8.85 3.52 7.44
N CYS A 47 -7.59 3.38 7.80
CA CYS A 47 -7.09 2.18 8.47
C CYS A 47 -7.19 2.34 9.99
N GLY A 48 -7.82 1.38 10.67
CA GLY A 48 -7.93 1.37 12.14
C GLY A 48 -6.62 1.15 12.90
N ILE A 49 -5.55 0.77 12.19
CA ILE A 49 -4.19 0.58 12.75
C ILE A 49 -3.15 1.42 12.00
N TYR A 50 -3.51 2.62 11.52
CA TYR A 50 -2.70 3.41 10.59
C TYR A 50 -1.23 3.59 11.04
N GLU A 51 -1.00 3.87 12.32
CA GLU A 51 0.34 4.07 12.90
C GLU A 51 1.16 2.77 12.99
N THR A 52 0.51 1.63 13.15
CA THR A 52 1.15 0.31 13.33
C THR A 52 0.94 -0.60 12.12
N ARG A 53 0.63 -0.03 10.96
CA ARG A 53 0.41 -0.77 9.71
C ARG A 53 1.58 -1.74 9.43
N PRO A 54 1.30 -2.95 8.94
CA PRO A 54 2.34 -3.89 8.55
C PRO A 54 3.17 -3.34 7.39
N LEU A 55 4.41 -3.83 7.24
CA LEU A 55 5.36 -3.32 6.24
C LEU A 55 4.77 -3.25 4.82
N VAL A 56 3.99 -4.26 4.39
CA VAL A 56 3.33 -4.29 3.08
C VAL A 56 2.43 -3.07 2.81
N CYS A 57 1.88 -2.45 3.85
CA CYS A 57 1.04 -1.25 3.73
C CYS A 57 1.82 0.06 3.91
N ARG A 58 3.09 0.00 4.31
CA ARG A 58 3.97 1.16 4.49
C ARG A 58 4.80 1.36 3.21
N VAL A 59 4.14 1.90 2.19
CA VAL A 59 4.61 1.90 0.78
C VAL A 59 6.07 2.37 0.62
N GLY A 60 6.45 3.49 1.25
CA GLY A 60 7.82 4.01 1.17
C GLY A 60 8.85 3.06 1.82
N GLU A 61 8.57 2.54 3.00
CA GLU A 61 9.45 1.56 3.67
C GLU A 61 9.53 0.24 2.89
N TYR A 62 8.40 -0.24 2.37
CA TYR A 62 8.35 -1.45 1.56
C TYR A 62 9.19 -1.29 0.29
N TYR A 63 9.08 -0.16 -0.40
CA TYR A 63 9.93 0.18 -1.53
C TYR A 63 11.42 0.18 -1.13
N LYS A 64 11.79 0.91 -0.07
CA LYS A 64 13.19 0.97 0.41
C LYS A 64 13.76 -0.43 0.66
N LYS A 65 12.96 -1.33 1.25
CA LYS A 65 13.41 -2.68 1.61
C LYS A 65 13.40 -3.68 0.45
N GLN A 66 12.61 -3.48 -0.59
CA GLN A 66 12.34 -4.52 -1.60
C GLN A 66 12.74 -4.12 -3.03
N PHE A 67 12.77 -2.82 -3.34
CA PHE A 67 12.83 -2.34 -4.73
C PHE A 67 13.82 -1.20 -4.97
N ALA A 68 14.41 -0.60 -3.93
CA ALA A 68 15.31 0.55 -4.08
C ALA A 68 16.53 0.28 -4.98
N ASP A 69 16.99 -0.96 -5.05
CA ASP A 69 18.11 -1.37 -5.92
C ASP A 69 17.65 -1.84 -7.32
N VAL A 70 16.34 -1.83 -7.59
CA VAL A 70 15.73 -2.44 -8.79
C VAL A 70 15.08 -1.39 -9.70
N ILE A 71 14.34 -0.45 -9.12
CA ILE A 71 13.61 0.60 -9.85
C ILE A 71 13.62 1.90 -9.06
N SER A 72 13.51 3.04 -9.76
CA SER A 72 13.39 4.35 -9.11
C SER A 72 12.08 4.46 -8.32
N TRP A 73 12.04 5.40 -7.36
CA TRP A 73 10.83 5.70 -6.60
C TRP A 73 9.69 6.18 -7.52
N ASP A 74 10.01 7.06 -8.47
CA ASP A 74 9.02 7.64 -9.39
C ASP A 74 8.43 6.56 -10.32
N GLU A 75 9.24 5.65 -10.84
CA GLU A 75 8.77 4.50 -11.61
C GLU A 75 7.90 3.58 -10.76
N PHE A 76 8.32 3.27 -9.53
CA PHE A 76 7.53 2.46 -8.60
C PHE A 76 6.16 3.10 -8.33
N VAL A 77 6.11 4.40 -8.04
CA VAL A 77 4.88 5.16 -7.82
C VAL A 77 4.00 5.13 -9.08
N LYS A 78 4.58 5.37 -10.26
CA LYS A 78 3.86 5.38 -11.55
C LYS A 78 3.19 4.04 -11.85
N ILE A 79 3.91 2.93 -11.63
CA ILE A 79 3.37 1.57 -11.83
C ILE A 79 2.23 1.31 -10.85
N ASN A 80 2.43 1.57 -9.55
CA ASN A 80 1.41 1.34 -8.52
C ASN A 80 0.16 2.21 -8.75
N MET A 81 0.32 3.47 -9.19
CA MET A 81 -0.80 4.35 -9.52
C MET A 81 -1.54 3.94 -10.79
N SER A 82 -0.84 3.34 -11.77
CA SER A 82 -1.48 2.74 -12.95
C SER A 82 -2.40 1.58 -12.57
N ILE A 83 -1.96 0.73 -11.63
CA ILE A 83 -2.77 -0.37 -11.09
C ILE A 83 -3.94 0.19 -10.27
N CYS A 84 -3.68 1.11 -9.33
CA CYS A 84 -4.69 1.74 -8.48
C CYS A 84 -5.85 2.35 -9.28
N ARG A 85 -5.56 3.03 -10.40
CA ARG A 85 -6.58 3.63 -11.28
C ARG A 85 -7.48 2.62 -12.00
N LYS A 86 -7.03 1.37 -12.14
CA LYS A 86 -7.79 0.29 -12.80
C LYS A 86 -8.66 -0.52 -11.83
N LEU A 87 -8.53 -0.26 -10.52
CA LEU A 87 -9.38 -0.89 -9.50
C LEU A 87 -10.76 -0.25 -9.45
#